data_AF-A0A651H6U1-F1
#
_entry.id   AF-A0A651H6U1-F1
#
_cell.length_a   1.000
_cell.length_b   1.000
_cell.length_c   1.000
_cell.angle_alpha   90.00
_cell.angle_beta   90.00
_cell.angle_gamma   90.00
#
_symmetry.space_group_name_H-M   'P 1'
#
loop_
_entity.id
_entity.type
_entity.pdbx_description
1 polymer ?
#
loop_
_entity_poly.entity_id
_entity_poly.type
_entity_poly.pdbx_seq_one_letter_code
_entity_poly.pdbx_strand_id
1 'polypeptide(L)'
;MVALGEGKLNHEGRDSECNSSPFLNPLPAMPRVHTAHQPSFPQTPKVDAGAAVVFRHHDSKNPGWFFGRDPDGIEGYFPTDWFDLDEPAGIAHARRDYDGVELAVSPGDAVEVIATCGPWALVRTTAATGWIPVSCLQ
;
A
#
# COMPACT_ATOMS: atom_id res chain seq x y z
N MET A 1 -6.35 13.51 -87.86
CA MET A 1 -5.17 12.62 -87.72
C MET A 1 -5.43 11.76 -86.49
N VAL A 2 -5.38 10.43 -86.63
CA VAL A 2 -5.51 9.36 -85.61
C VAL A 2 -6.31 9.60 -84.30
N ALA A 3 -7.33 8.76 -84.08
CA ALA A 3 -7.75 8.33 -82.75
C ALA A 3 -6.82 7.22 -82.22
N LEU A 4 -6.82 7.00 -80.89
CA LEU A 4 -6.33 5.88 -80.05
C LEU A 4 -6.08 6.48 -78.63
N GLY A 5 -6.37 5.86 -77.49
CA GLY A 5 -6.97 4.55 -77.23
C GLY A 5 -7.43 4.43 -75.76
N GLU A 6 -8.02 3.27 -75.49
CA GLU A 6 -8.80 2.78 -74.34
C GLU A 6 -8.05 2.64 -72.99
N GLY A 7 -8.78 2.53 -71.86
CA GLY A 7 -8.20 2.23 -70.53
C GLY A 7 -9.22 1.81 -69.46
N LYS A 8 -8.95 0.72 -68.73
CA LYS A 8 -9.84 -0.13 -67.92
C LYS A 8 -9.01 -0.77 -66.77
N LEU A 9 -9.49 -1.30 -65.63
CA LEU A 9 -10.76 -1.32 -64.87
C LEU A 9 -11.23 0.04 -64.30
N ASN A 10 -11.63 0.18 -63.01
CA ASN A 10 -11.54 -0.73 -61.84
C ASN A 10 -12.81 -0.66 -60.95
N HIS A 11 -12.93 -1.58 -59.98
CA HIS A 11 -13.83 -1.50 -58.80
C HIS A 11 -13.07 -2.04 -57.59
N GLU A 12 -12.86 -1.25 -56.54
CA GLU A 12 -12.29 -1.70 -55.26
C GLU A 12 -12.99 -0.99 -54.11
N GLY A 13 -13.64 -1.75 -53.22
CA GLY A 13 -14.05 -1.25 -51.92
C GLY A 13 -12.84 -1.16 -50.98
N ARG A 14 -12.97 -0.37 -49.92
CA ARG A 14 -12.12 -0.50 -48.73
C ARG A 14 -12.83 0.05 -47.50
N ASP A 15 -13.00 -0.85 -46.54
CA ASP A 15 -13.49 -0.58 -45.21
C ASP A 15 -12.44 0.22 -44.43
N SER A 16 -12.85 1.11 -43.53
CA SER A 16 -11.97 1.68 -42.50
C SER A 16 -12.80 2.26 -41.36
N GLU A 17 -12.84 1.54 -40.25
CA GLU A 17 -13.32 2.03 -38.95
C GLU A 17 -12.45 3.21 -38.46
N CYS A 18 -13.08 4.16 -37.78
CA CYS A 18 -12.38 5.03 -36.83
C CYS A 18 -13.21 5.11 -35.55
N ASN A 19 -13.01 4.08 -34.72
CA ASN A 19 -13.67 3.90 -33.43
C ASN A 19 -13.20 4.98 -32.45
N SER A 20 -14.04 5.99 -32.19
CA SER A 20 -13.75 7.10 -31.29
C SER A 20 -13.95 6.73 -29.82
N SER A 21 -13.09 5.85 -29.29
CA SER A 21 -12.98 5.63 -27.85
C SER A 21 -12.36 6.88 -27.20
N PRO A 22 -13.06 7.57 -26.27
CA PRO A 22 -12.40 8.57 -25.46
C PRO A 22 -11.40 7.86 -24.55
N PHE A 23 -10.14 8.31 -24.55
CA PHE A 23 -9.11 7.77 -23.67
C PHE A 23 -9.46 8.07 -22.21
N LEU A 24 -10.19 7.15 -21.56
CA LEU A 24 -10.04 6.98 -20.12
C LEU A 24 -8.58 6.64 -19.90
N ASN A 25 -7.84 7.54 -19.27
CA ASN A 25 -6.65 7.10 -18.54
C ASN A 25 -7.13 6.02 -17.57
N PRO A 26 -6.57 4.78 -17.62
CA PRO A 26 -6.89 3.81 -16.59
C PRO A 26 -6.54 4.43 -15.24
N LEU A 27 -7.42 4.27 -14.26
CA LEU A 27 -7.09 4.61 -12.87
C LEU A 27 -5.77 3.91 -12.53
N PRO A 28 -4.86 4.56 -11.77
CA PRO A 28 -3.60 3.93 -11.38
C PRO A 28 -3.92 2.57 -10.77
N ALA A 29 -3.31 1.52 -11.34
CA ALA A 29 -3.60 0.16 -10.91
C ALA A 29 -3.25 0.02 -9.43
N MET A 30 -4.22 -0.42 -8.62
CA MET A 30 -3.97 -0.69 -7.20
C MET A 30 -2.85 -1.74 -7.10
N PRO A 31 -1.84 -1.53 -6.22
CA PRO A 31 -0.80 -2.51 -5.97
C PRO A 31 -1.38 -3.88 -5.67
N ARG A 32 -0.66 -4.92 -6.10
CA ARG A 32 -1.05 -6.30 -5.83
C ARG A 32 -0.08 -6.96 -4.90
N VAL A 33 -0.60 -7.82 -4.04
CA VAL A 33 0.23 -8.73 -3.26
C VAL A 33 0.82 -9.76 -4.22
N HIS A 34 2.15 -9.93 -4.24
CA HIS A 34 2.85 -10.97 -4.99
C HIS A 34 3.41 -12.09 -4.09
N THR A 35 3.61 -11.82 -2.80
CA THR A 35 4.10 -12.76 -1.80
C THR A 35 3.17 -12.75 -0.59
N ALA A 36 2.76 -13.94 -0.14
CA ALA A 36 1.89 -14.08 1.03
C ALA A 36 2.54 -13.53 2.31
N HIS A 37 1.73 -13.03 3.22
CA HIS A 37 2.12 -12.70 4.59
C HIS A 37 1.07 -13.23 5.58
N GLN A 38 1.51 -13.51 6.81
CA GLN A 38 0.70 -13.98 7.92
C GLN A 38 1.12 -13.22 9.18
N PRO A 39 0.17 -12.82 10.04
CA PRO A 39 0.48 -12.08 11.27
C PRO A 39 1.47 -12.82 12.17
N SER A 40 2.51 -12.10 12.58
CA SER A 40 3.61 -12.62 13.40
C SER A 40 3.21 -12.78 14.87
N PHE A 41 2.20 -12.04 15.33
CA PHE A 41 1.75 -11.99 16.72
C PHE A 41 0.21 -12.17 16.83
N PRO A 42 -0.29 -12.92 17.83
CA PRO A 42 -1.74 -13.10 18.04
C PRO A 42 -2.42 -11.87 18.66
N GLN A 43 -1.63 -10.97 19.25
CA GLN A 43 -2.06 -9.71 19.82
C GLN A 43 -0.98 -8.67 19.53
N THR A 44 -1.40 -7.47 19.14
CA THR A 44 -0.54 -6.35 18.75
C THR A 44 -0.94 -5.11 19.54
N PRO A 45 -0.02 -4.16 19.77
CA PRO A 45 -0.32 -2.97 20.55
C PRO A 45 -1.28 -2.05 19.80
N LYS A 46 -2.08 -1.30 20.57
CA LYS A 46 -3.01 -0.29 20.06
C LYS A 46 -2.99 0.96 20.94
N VAL A 47 -3.07 2.14 20.32
CA VAL A 47 -3.10 3.41 21.04
C VAL A 47 -3.83 4.49 20.25
N ASP A 48 -4.69 5.25 20.95
CA ASP A 48 -5.42 6.39 20.39
C ASP A 48 -4.57 7.66 20.37
N ALA A 49 -4.88 8.61 19.48
CA ALA A 49 -4.19 9.88 19.39
C ALA A 49 -4.13 10.64 20.75
N GLY A 50 -2.94 11.14 21.09
CA GLY A 50 -2.63 11.84 22.33
C GLY A 50 -2.30 10.94 23.53
N ALA A 51 -2.65 9.66 23.49
CA ALA A 51 -2.34 8.73 24.57
C ALA A 51 -0.82 8.41 24.64
N ALA A 52 -0.37 8.03 25.83
CA ALA A 52 1.04 7.72 26.11
C ALA A 52 1.29 6.21 26.03
N VAL A 53 2.43 5.83 25.46
CA VAL A 53 2.99 4.47 25.51
C VAL A 53 4.33 4.49 26.24
N VAL A 54 4.71 3.35 26.81
CA VAL A 54 6.04 3.16 27.40
C VAL A 54 7.05 2.94 26.27
N PHE A 55 8.04 3.82 26.16
CA PHE A 55 9.18 3.64 25.27
C PHE A 55 10.22 2.72 25.92
N ARG A 56 10.82 1.80 25.16
CA ARG A 56 11.94 0.95 25.63
C ARG A 56 13.24 1.23 24.90
N HIS A 57 13.25 1.03 23.59
CA HIS A 57 14.41 1.25 22.74
C HIS A 57 13.98 1.32 21.25
N HIS A 58 14.77 2.00 20.43
CA HIS A 58 14.65 1.89 18.97
C HIS A 58 14.92 0.45 18.49
N ASP A 59 14.25 0.01 17.43
CA ASP A 59 14.53 -1.27 16.79
C ASP A 59 15.71 -1.13 15.81
N SER A 60 16.84 -1.74 16.15
CA SER A 60 18.04 -1.76 15.30
C SER A 60 17.89 -2.60 14.03
N LYS A 61 16.87 -3.46 13.94
CA LYS A 61 16.54 -4.26 12.74
C LYS A 61 15.59 -3.53 11.80
N ASN A 62 14.72 -2.68 12.34
CA ASN A 62 13.72 -1.92 11.58
C ASN A 62 13.85 -0.41 11.88
N PRO A 63 14.77 0.30 11.19
CA PRO A 63 14.92 1.75 11.36
C PRO A 63 13.58 2.48 11.14
N GLY A 64 13.29 3.45 12.01
CA GLY A 64 12.00 4.16 12.05
C GLY A 64 10.95 3.50 12.95
N TRP A 65 11.29 2.44 13.67
CA TRP A 65 10.44 1.79 14.67
C TRP A 65 11.09 1.76 16.06
N PHE A 66 10.28 1.75 17.11
CA PHE A 66 10.72 1.48 18.48
C PHE A 66 9.90 0.34 19.11
N PHE A 67 10.52 -0.39 20.03
CA PHE A 67 9.83 -1.35 20.89
C PHE A 67 9.30 -0.64 22.14
N GLY A 68 8.07 -0.95 22.54
CA GLY A 68 7.37 -0.28 23.61
C GLY A 68 6.24 -1.11 24.20
N ARG A 69 5.39 -0.46 25.00
CA ARG A 69 4.19 -1.07 25.58
C ARG A 69 3.03 -0.08 25.63
N ASP A 70 1.86 -0.51 25.18
CA ASP A 70 0.64 0.31 25.13
C ASP A 70 -0.05 0.45 26.52
N PRO A 71 -1.15 1.23 26.62
CA PRO A 71 -1.89 1.42 27.87
C PRO A 71 -2.50 0.14 28.47
N ASP A 72 -2.86 -0.83 27.63
CA ASP A 72 -3.42 -2.12 28.04
C ASP A 72 -2.33 -3.12 28.48
N GLY A 73 -1.06 -2.74 28.35
CA GLY A 73 0.10 -3.52 28.78
C GLY A 73 0.66 -4.44 27.69
N ILE A 74 0.24 -4.27 26.44
CA ILE A 74 0.69 -5.09 25.30
C ILE A 74 1.99 -4.55 24.75
N GLU A 75 3.01 -5.41 24.72
CA GLU A 75 4.33 -5.07 24.18
C GLU A 75 4.38 -5.30 22.67
N GLY A 76 5.08 -4.43 21.96
CA GLY A 76 5.20 -4.51 20.51
C GLY A 76 5.93 -3.31 19.91
N TYR A 77 5.86 -3.20 18.59
CA TYR A 77 6.55 -2.19 17.82
C TYR A 77 5.63 -1.03 17.43
N PHE A 78 6.19 0.17 17.42
CA PHE A 78 5.51 1.43 17.11
C PHE A 78 6.35 2.24 16.11
N PRO A 79 5.74 2.85 15.08
CA PRO A 79 6.47 3.65 14.10
C PRO A 79 6.87 5.01 14.70
N THR A 80 8.17 5.29 14.83
CA THR A 80 8.72 6.48 15.50
C THR A 80 8.14 7.79 14.95
N ASP A 81 7.92 7.90 13.64
CA ASP A 81 7.33 9.08 12.99
C ASP A 81 5.83 9.32 13.32
N TRP A 82 5.22 8.46 14.11
CA TRP A 82 3.83 8.60 14.55
C TRP A 82 3.73 9.03 16.03
N PHE A 83 4.86 9.19 16.71
CA PHE A 83 4.92 9.55 18.12
C PHE A 83 5.86 10.75 18.36
N ASP A 84 5.61 11.46 19.46
CA ASP A 84 6.56 12.39 20.07
C ASP A 84 7.26 11.65 21.21
N LEU A 85 8.57 11.40 21.07
CA LEU A 85 9.35 10.60 22.01
C LEU A 85 10.02 11.48 23.07
N ASP A 86 9.82 11.12 24.34
CA ASP A 86 10.63 11.55 25.48
C ASP A 86 11.44 10.34 25.97
N GLU A 87 12.54 10.06 25.26
CA GLU A 87 13.43 8.94 25.59
C GLU A 87 14.01 9.02 27.02
N PRO A 88 14.41 10.20 27.55
CA PRO A 88 14.82 10.34 28.95
C PRO A 88 13.74 9.97 29.96
N ALA A 89 12.46 10.27 29.69
CA ALA A 89 11.34 9.85 30.54
C ALA A 89 10.90 8.39 30.31
N GLY A 90 11.32 7.76 29.20
CA GLY A 90 10.86 6.43 28.79
C GLY A 90 9.41 6.42 28.33
N ILE A 91 8.93 7.53 27.75
CA ILE A 91 7.54 7.73 27.32
C ILE A 91 7.51 8.18 25.84
N ALA A 92 6.49 7.77 25.11
CA ALA A 92 6.18 8.34 23.80
C ALA A 92 4.69 8.66 23.69
N HIS A 93 4.33 9.81 23.13
CA HIS A 93 2.94 10.24 22.95
C HIS A 93 2.49 10.04 21.50
N ALA A 94 1.36 9.38 21.28
CA ALA A 94 0.83 9.13 19.95
C ALA A 94 0.37 10.44 19.28
N ARG A 95 0.87 10.76 18.09
CA ARG A 95 0.41 11.92 17.30
C ARG A 95 -0.89 11.66 16.53
N ARG A 96 -1.27 10.39 16.43
CA ARG A 96 -2.42 9.86 15.68
C ARG A 96 -2.74 8.46 16.22
N ASP A 97 -3.94 7.96 15.91
CA ASP A 97 -4.31 6.59 16.23
C ASP A 97 -3.34 5.60 15.57
N TYR A 98 -2.94 4.57 16.30
CA TYR A 98 -2.09 3.50 15.82
C TYR A 98 -2.64 2.14 16.25
N ASP A 99 -2.68 1.23 15.28
CA ASP A 99 -3.06 -0.17 15.47
C ASP A 99 -1.96 -1.01 14.83
N GLY A 100 -1.33 -1.88 15.63
CA GLY A 100 -0.23 -2.72 15.19
C GLY A 100 -0.65 -4.00 14.47
N VAL A 101 -1.94 -4.25 14.24
CA VAL A 101 -2.44 -5.47 13.58
C VAL A 101 -1.76 -5.68 12.22
N GLU A 102 -1.08 -6.82 12.08
CA GLU A 102 -0.60 -7.35 10.79
C GLU A 102 -1.76 -8.01 10.02
N LEU A 103 -1.74 -7.95 8.68
CA LEU A 103 -2.82 -8.48 7.84
C LEU A 103 -2.39 -9.76 7.09
N ALA A 104 -3.16 -10.84 7.26
CA ALA A 104 -3.01 -12.03 6.42
C ALA A 104 -3.39 -11.72 4.97
N VAL A 105 -2.48 -11.92 4.03
CA VAL A 105 -2.68 -11.68 2.59
C VAL A 105 -2.09 -12.79 1.71
N SER A 106 -2.66 -12.96 0.52
CA SER A 106 -2.28 -13.96 -0.48
C SER A 106 -1.87 -13.32 -1.82
N PRO A 107 -1.01 -13.96 -2.62
CA PRO A 107 -0.67 -13.48 -3.96
C PRO A 107 -1.92 -13.31 -4.84
N GLY A 108 -2.03 -12.15 -5.48
CA GLY A 108 -3.17 -11.73 -6.30
C GLY A 108 -4.10 -10.73 -5.60
N ASP A 109 -4.10 -10.66 -4.26
CA ASP A 109 -4.94 -9.74 -3.50
C ASP A 109 -4.69 -8.28 -3.92
N ALA A 110 -5.78 -7.54 -4.13
CA ALA A 110 -5.73 -6.11 -4.43
C ALA A 110 -5.80 -5.30 -3.13
N VAL A 111 -4.90 -4.35 -2.96
CA VAL A 111 -4.78 -3.55 -1.75
C VAL A 111 -4.61 -2.06 -2.05
N GLU A 112 -5.21 -1.23 -1.19
CA GLU A 112 -4.90 0.20 -1.09
C GLU A 112 -3.76 0.38 -0.09
N VAL A 113 -2.67 1.06 -0.47
CA VAL A 113 -1.59 1.43 0.46
C VAL A 113 -1.95 2.77 1.11
N ILE A 114 -2.20 2.76 2.43
CA ILE A 114 -2.56 3.96 3.20
C ILE A 114 -1.30 4.72 3.62
N ALA A 115 -0.28 4.00 4.10
CA ALA A 115 0.97 4.56 4.58
C ALA A 115 2.11 3.53 4.50
N THR A 116 3.35 4.02 4.54
CA THR A 116 4.54 3.17 4.72
C THR A 116 5.37 3.69 5.89
N CYS A 117 6.07 2.79 6.59
CA CYS A 117 7.05 3.13 7.61
C CYS A 117 8.20 2.11 7.58
N GLY A 118 9.35 2.54 7.06
CA GLY A 118 10.48 1.65 6.81
C GLY A 118 10.08 0.47 5.90
N PRO A 119 10.33 -0.79 6.29
CA PRO A 119 10.01 -1.97 5.48
C PRO A 119 8.54 -2.40 5.52
N TRP A 120 7.65 -1.65 6.18
CA TRP A 120 6.24 -2.01 6.37
C TRP A 120 5.27 -1.04 5.67
N ALA A 121 4.16 -1.59 5.16
CA ALA A 121 3.06 -0.85 4.56
C ALA A 121 1.76 -1.12 5.34
N LEU A 122 1.07 -0.06 5.74
CA LEU A 122 -0.31 -0.14 6.23
C LEU A 122 -1.22 -0.21 5.01
N VAL A 123 -1.89 -1.34 4.83
CA VAL A 123 -2.75 -1.59 3.67
C VAL A 123 -4.20 -1.80 4.06
N ARG A 124 -5.11 -1.53 3.11
CA ARG A 124 -6.53 -1.81 3.22
C ARG A 124 -6.98 -2.75 2.10
N THR A 125 -7.72 -3.77 2.50
CA THR A 125 -8.52 -4.64 1.62
C THR A 125 -10.00 -4.26 1.75
N THR A 126 -10.87 -4.94 1.02
CA THR A 126 -12.33 -4.84 1.20
C THR A 126 -12.82 -5.36 2.55
N ALA A 127 -12.02 -6.16 3.27
CA ALA A 127 -12.42 -6.81 4.52
C ALA A 127 -11.77 -6.22 5.77
N ALA A 128 -10.53 -5.74 5.68
CA ALA A 128 -9.73 -5.31 6.82
C ALA A 128 -8.63 -4.30 6.44
N THR A 129 -8.07 -3.63 7.45
CA THR A 129 -6.87 -2.79 7.36
C THR A 129 -5.81 -3.34 8.31
N GLY A 130 -4.54 -3.35 7.91
CA GLY A 130 -3.44 -3.84 8.74
C GLY A 130 -2.09 -3.77 8.03
N TRP A 131 -1.01 -4.05 8.75
CA TRP A 131 0.36 -3.96 8.25
C TRP A 131 0.79 -5.21 7.48
N ILE A 132 1.53 -5.02 6.39
CA ILE A 132 2.26 -6.09 5.69
C ILE A 132 3.67 -5.59 5.33
N PRO A 133 4.65 -6.48 5.08
CA PRO A 133 5.94 -6.08 4.52
C PRO A 133 5.77 -5.41 3.14
N VAL A 134 6.52 -4.33 2.87
CA VAL A 134 6.55 -3.67 1.55
C VAL A 134 6.99 -4.66 0.46
N SER A 135 7.84 -5.63 0.79
CA SER A 135 8.28 -6.72 -0.08
C SER A 135 7.20 -7.76 -0.43
N CYS A 136 5.96 -7.55 0.00
CA CYS A 136 4.80 -8.29 -0.48
C CYS A 136 4.11 -7.61 -1.68
N LEU A 137 4.41 -6.35 -1.98
CA LEU A 137 3.72 -5.51 -2.97
C LEU A 137 4.45 -5.44 -4.32
N GLN A 138 3.66 -5.47 -5.40
CA GLN A 138 4.07 -5.25 -6.80
C GLN A 138 3.29 -4.08 -7.43
#